data_AF-A0A0F0HGX2-F1
#
_entry.id   AF-A0A0F0HGX2-F1
#
_cell.length_a   1.000
_cell.length_b   1.000
_cell.length_c   1.000
_cell.angle_alpha   90.00
_cell.angle_beta   90.00
_cell.angle_gamma   90.00
#
_symmetry.space_group_name_H-M   'P 1'
#
loop_
_entity.id
_entity.type
_entity.pdbx_description
1 polymer ?
#
loop_
_entity_poly.entity_id
_entity_poly.type
_entity_poly.pdbx_seq_one_letter_code
_entity_poly.pdbx_strand_id
1 'polypeptide(L)'
;NRVPAPPFWGDRIVKGVPFADYASWLDEDALFKGQWGLKAARVGAGPSYEELVETEGRPRLRMWLDRLQTEGWLEAAVVYGYYPAASKGDDLIVYNEDGSERTRFTFPRQRRGRRLCLADFFRPEESGEKDVVGLQVVTMGNRISEAANELFAANAYRDYLELHGLSVQLAEALAEFWHARVRYELGFGDEDPQDVRDMFALKYRGARFSLGYGACPELE
;
A
#
# COMPACT_ATOMS: atom_id res chain seq x y z
N ASN A 1 14.59 -17.86 -13.13
CA ASN A 1 14.28 -17.22 -11.84
C ASN A 1 14.31 -18.24 -10.73
N ARG A 2 15.20 -18.06 -9.76
CA ARG A 2 15.22 -18.88 -8.54
C ARG A 2 14.03 -18.49 -7.66
N VAL A 3 13.38 -19.46 -7.03
CA VAL A 3 12.35 -19.19 -6.01
C VAL A 3 13.03 -18.51 -4.80
N PRO A 4 12.56 -17.33 -4.36
CA PRO A 4 13.15 -16.65 -3.22
C PRO A 4 12.91 -17.46 -1.94
N ALA A 5 13.83 -17.36 -0.98
CA ALA A 5 13.67 -17.98 0.33
C ALA A 5 13.24 -16.90 1.33
N PRO A 6 12.01 -16.94 1.87
CA PRO A 6 11.57 -15.97 2.84
C PRO A 6 12.28 -16.19 4.18
N PRO A 7 12.43 -15.16 5.02
CA PRO A 7 13.09 -15.28 6.33
C PRO A 7 12.27 -16.09 7.34
N PHE A 8 10.99 -16.34 7.08
CA PHE A 8 10.08 -17.16 7.87
C PHE A 8 8.87 -17.58 7.04
N TRP A 9 8.10 -18.54 7.54
CA TRP A 9 6.79 -18.92 7.02
C TRP A 9 5.67 -18.50 7.97
N GLY A 10 4.46 -18.32 7.42
CA GLY A 10 3.30 -17.83 8.17
C GLY A 10 3.30 -16.31 8.30
N ASP A 11 2.50 -15.80 9.24
CA ASP A 11 2.34 -14.37 9.49
C ASP A 11 3.08 -13.86 10.73
N ARG A 12 3.39 -12.56 10.70
CA ARG A 12 3.88 -11.79 11.84
C ARG A 12 3.09 -10.51 11.96
N ILE A 13 2.87 -10.10 13.21
CA ILE A 13 2.24 -8.83 13.55
C ILE A 13 3.34 -7.87 14.01
N VAL A 14 3.40 -6.71 13.37
CA VAL A 14 4.25 -5.60 13.79
C VAL A 14 3.38 -4.42 14.19
N LYS A 15 3.58 -3.94 15.42
CA LYS A 15 2.91 -2.76 15.98
C LYS A 15 3.95 -1.71 16.33
N GLY A 16 3.54 -0.44 16.35
CA GLY A 16 4.44 0.65 16.72
C GLY A 16 5.52 0.91 15.67
N VAL A 17 5.16 0.81 14.39
CA VAL A 17 6.05 1.20 13.29
C VAL A 17 6.38 2.68 13.47
N PRO A 18 7.67 3.07 13.52
CA PRO A 18 8.03 4.47 13.73
C PRO A 18 7.43 5.36 12.64
N PHE A 19 6.72 6.42 13.04
CA PHE A 19 6.04 7.32 12.11
C PHE A 19 6.98 7.88 11.04
N ALA A 20 8.19 8.26 11.42
CA ALA A 20 9.18 8.82 10.51
C ALA A 20 9.54 7.88 9.35
N ASP A 21 9.48 6.56 9.56
CA ASP A 21 9.90 5.55 8.59
C ASP A 21 8.97 5.48 7.38
N TYR A 22 7.65 5.63 7.61
CA TYR A 22 6.65 5.57 6.54
C TYR A 22 6.14 6.97 6.14
N ALA A 23 6.27 8.00 6.97
CA ALA A 23 5.90 9.35 6.60
C ALA A 23 6.71 9.88 5.40
N SER A 24 7.96 9.44 5.23
CA SER A 24 8.78 9.79 4.05
C SER A 24 8.30 9.16 2.75
N TRP A 25 7.38 8.20 2.83
CA TRP A 25 6.76 7.52 1.68
C TRP A 25 5.41 8.11 1.30
N LEU A 26 5.02 9.23 1.92
CA LEU A 26 3.79 9.93 1.60
C LEU A 26 3.85 10.52 0.18
N ASP A 27 2.91 10.12 -0.68
CA ASP A 27 2.73 10.73 -1.99
C ASP A 27 1.95 12.05 -1.83
N GLU A 28 2.70 13.15 -1.82
CA GLU A 28 2.14 14.51 -1.72
C GLU A 28 1.25 14.88 -2.91
N ASP A 29 1.54 14.37 -4.11
CA ASP A 29 0.70 14.64 -5.28
C ASP A 29 -0.67 13.98 -5.12
N ALA A 30 -0.69 12.72 -4.69
CA ALA A 30 -1.92 11.99 -4.40
C ALA A 30 -2.70 12.62 -3.24
N LEU A 31 -2.03 13.07 -2.18
CA LEU A 31 -2.65 13.78 -1.07
C LEU A 31 -3.25 15.11 -1.52
N PHE A 32 -2.44 16.01 -2.09
CA PHE A 32 -2.86 17.37 -2.38
C PHE A 32 -3.87 17.43 -3.53
N LYS A 33 -3.62 16.76 -4.66
CA LYS A 33 -4.55 16.79 -5.82
C LYS A 33 -5.75 15.88 -5.60
N GLY A 34 -5.50 14.68 -5.10
CA GLY A 34 -6.49 13.61 -5.01
C GLY A 34 -7.40 13.78 -3.80
N GLN A 35 -6.82 13.75 -2.60
CA GLN A 35 -7.58 13.73 -1.35
C GLN A 35 -8.06 15.12 -0.93
N TRP A 36 -7.18 16.12 -0.99
CA TRP A 36 -7.48 17.49 -0.53
C TRP A 36 -8.05 18.38 -1.63
N GLY A 37 -7.97 17.94 -2.89
CA GLY A 37 -8.58 18.63 -4.02
C GLY A 37 -7.92 19.96 -4.37
N LEU A 38 -6.66 20.19 -3.99
CA LEU A 38 -5.89 21.37 -4.39
C LEU A 38 -5.79 21.40 -5.92
N LYS A 39 -6.30 22.47 -6.51
CA LYS A 39 -6.33 22.67 -7.97
C LYS A 39 -5.96 24.13 -8.27
N ALA A 40 -5.12 24.32 -9.27
CA ALA A 40 -4.85 25.65 -9.80
C ALA A 40 -6.14 26.32 -10.29
N ALA A 41 -6.15 27.65 -10.27
CA ALA A 41 -7.25 28.43 -10.82
C ALA A 41 -7.46 28.09 -12.31
N ARG A 42 -8.71 27.78 -12.70
CA ARG A 42 -9.03 27.39 -14.08
C ARG A 42 -8.93 28.55 -15.08
N VAL A 43 -9.07 29.80 -14.61
CA VAL A 43 -9.06 31.03 -15.43
C VAL A 43 -8.51 32.19 -14.60
N GLY A 44 -7.59 32.99 -15.15
CA GLY A 44 -7.06 34.22 -14.55
C GLY A 44 -5.65 34.10 -13.95
N ALA A 45 -5.17 35.18 -13.33
CA ALA A 45 -3.86 35.28 -12.66
C ALA A 45 -3.88 34.72 -11.22
N GLY A 46 -4.57 33.59 -11.02
CA GLY A 46 -4.57 32.90 -9.73
C GLY A 46 -3.23 32.18 -9.47
N PRO A 47 -2.98 31.73 -8.23
CA PRO A 47 -1.76 31.03 -7.90
C PRO A 47 -1.62 29.74 -8.72
N SER A 48 -0.38 29.43 -9.09
CA SER A 48 -0.05 28.15 -9.74
C SER A 48 -0.32 26.97 -8.81
N TYR A 49 -0.37 25.76 -9.35
CA TYR A 49 -0.54 24.56 -8.51
C TYR A 49 0.64 24.41 -7.54
N GLU A 50 1.86 24.64 -8.02
CA GLU A 50 3.09 24.60 -7.23
C GLU A 50 3.07 25.64 -6.11
N GLU A 51 2.58 26.84 -6.40
CA GLU A 51 2.41 27.89 -5.38
C GLU A 51 1.39 27.51 -4.30
N LEU A 52 0.26 26.89 -4.68
CA LEU A 52 -0.73 26.40 -3.72
C LEU A 52 -0.19 25.26 -2.85
N VAL A 53 0.63 24.37 -3.42
CA VAL A 53 1.31 23.31 -2.65
C VAL A 53 2.21 23.92 -1.57
N GLU A 54 3.00 24.94 -1.91
CA GLU A 54 3.92 25.56 -0.94
C GLU A 54 3.23 26.45 0.08
N THR A 55 2.19 27.19 -0.33
CA THR A 55 1.52 28.19 0.52
C THR A 55 0.37 27.65 1.35
N GLU A 56 -0.31 26.58 0.89
CA GLU A 56 -1.43 25.96 1.60
C GLU A 56 -1.16 24.49 1.93
N GLY A 57 -0.77 23.68 0.95
CA GLY A 57 -0.63 22.22 1.08
C GLY A 57 0.38 21.81 2.16
N ARG A 58 1.66 22.16 1.99
CA ARG A 58 2.73 21.80 2.93
C ARG A 58 2.52 22.38 4.34
N PRO A 59 2.09 23.64 4.53
CA PRO A 59 1.78 24.16 5.86
C PRO A 59 0.68 23.38 6.57
N ARG A 60 -0.43 23.07 5.87
CA ARG A 60 -1.52 22.24 6.43
C ARG A 60 -1.06 20.83 6.74
N LEU A 61 -0.25 20.23 5.86
CA LEU A 61 0.33 18.91 6.10
C LEU A 61 1.18 18.92 7.36
N ARG A 62 2.12 19.86 7.50
CA ARG A 62 2.97 19.98 8.70
C ARG A 62 2.14 20.10 9.97
N MET A 63 1.10 20.94 9.97
CA MET A 63 0.19 21.09 11.09
C MET A 63 -0.51 19.77 11.43
N TRP A 64 -1.02 19.03 10.43
CA TRP A 64 -1.66 17.73 10.68
C TRP A 64 -0.68 16.67 11.18
N LEU A 65 0.52 16.57 10.61
CA LEU A 65 1.52 15.61 11.06
C LEU A 65 1.95 15.89 12.51
N ASP A 66 2.14 17.15 12.88
CA ASP A 66 2.45 17.56 14.25
C ASP A 66 1.32 17.21 15.23
N ARG A 67 0.08 17.47 14.84
CA ARG A 67 -1.10 17.12 15.65
C ARG A 67 -1.26 15.61 15.80
N LEU A 68 -1.08 14.84 14.73
CA LEU A 68 -1.13 13.37 14.74
C LEU A 68 -0.14 12.78 15.75
N GLN A 69 1.07 13.34 15.82
CA GLN A 69 2.10 12.92 16.77
C GLN A 69 1.76 13.33 18.19
N THR A 70 1.38 14.60 18.40
CA THR A 70 1.13 15.17 19.72
C THR A 70 -0.08 14.54 20.41
N GLU A 71 -1.15 14.28 19.64
CA GLU A 71 -2.40 13.70 20.15
C GLU A 71 -2.39 12.17 20.18
N GLY A 72 -1.35 11.53 19.62
CA GLY A 72 -1.20 10.07 19.63
C GLY A 72 -2.29 9.34 18.82
N TRP A 73 -2.76 9.92 17.72
CA TRP A 73 -3.85 9.35 16.92
C TRP A 73 -3.42 8.23 15.96
N LEU A 74 -2.12 8.02 15.79
CA LEU A 74 -1.58 7.00 14.89
C LEU A 74 -1.27 5.71 15.66
N GLU A 75 -1.99 4.64 15.35
CA GLU A 75 -1.75 3.30 15.89
C GLU A 75 -1.33 2.36 14.75
N ALA A 76 -0.30 2.78 14.01
CA ALA A 76 0.17 2.07 12.83
C ALA A 76 0.57 0.61 13.15
N ALA A 77 -0.01 -0.32 12.39
CA ALA A 77 0.28 -1.74 12.51
C ALA A 77 0.24 -2.44 11.15
N VAL A 78 1.03 -3.51 11.05
CA VAL A 78 1.12 -4.36 9.86
C VAL A 78 1.02 -5.81 10.27
N VAL A 79 0.18 -6.58 9.57
CA VAL A 79 0.25 -8.03 9.53
C VAL A 79 0.79 -8.40 8.17
N TYR A 80 1.87 -9.17 8.12
CA TYR A 80 2.43 -9.66 6.85
C TYR A 80 2.97 -11.06 7.00
N GLY A 81 3.05 -11.79 5.89
CA GLY A 81 3.53 -13.16 5.92
C GLY A 81 3.91 -13.69 4.56
N TYR A 82 4.58 -14.83 4.60
CA TYR A 82 5.04 -15.57 3.43
C TYR A 82 4.46 -16.97 3.47
N TYR A 83 4.00 -17.43 2.31
CA TYR A 83 3.34 -18.73 2.18
C TYR A 83 3.82 -19.46 0.92
N PRO A 84 4.00 -20.79 0.99
CA PRO A 84 4.23 -21.57 -0.21
C PRO A 84 3.00 -21.47 -1.12
N ALA A 85 3.22 -21.29 -2.42
CA ALA A 85 2.14 -21.15 -3.37
C ALA A 85 2.46 -21.83 -4.70
N ALA A 86 1.42 -22.16 -5.47
CA ALA A 86 1.57 -22.63 -6.84
C ALA A 86 0.35 -22.22 -7.67
N SER A 87 0.54 -22.04 -8.97
CA SER A 87 -0.55 -21.74 -9.88
C SER A 87 -1.20 -23.00 -10.45
N LYS A 88 -2.52 -22.93 -10.69
CA LYS A 88 -3.28 -23.96 -11.40
C LYS A 88 -4.33 -23.29 -12.29
N GLY A 89 -3.98 -23.10 -13.56
CA GLY A 89 -4.81 -22.30 -14.47
C GLY A 89 -4.85 -20.84 -14.02
N ASP A 90 -6.04 -20.35 -13.68
CA ASP A 90 -6.26 -18.98 -13.22
C ASP A 90 -6.23 -18.84 -11.68
N ASP A 91 -5.94 -19.95 -10.99
CA ASP A 91 -5.90 -20.02 -9.53
C ASP A 91 -4.47 -19.89 -9.00
N LEU A 92 -4.33 -19.19 -7.87
CA LEU A 92 -3.18 -19.25 -6.97
C LEU A 92 -3.56 -20.06 -5.73
N ILE A 93 -2.97 -21.24 -5.60
CA ILE A 93 -3.15 -22.11 -4.44
C ILE A 93 -2.10 -21.73 -3.40
N VAL A 94 -2.56 -21.48 -2.16
CA VAL A 94 -1.70 -21.18 -1.01
C VAL A 94 -1.70 -22.39 -0.09
N TYR A 95 -0.52 -22.83 0.35
CA TYR A 95 -0.36 -24.03 1.15
C TYR A 95 0.00 -23.71 2.61
N ASN A 96 -0.31 -24.65 3.50
CA ASN A 96 0.28 -24.71 4.84
C ASN A 96 1.70 -25.30 4.77
N GLU A 97 2.46 -25.20 5.87
CA GLU A 97 3.81 -25.78 5.96
C GLU A 97 3.83 -27.30 5.79
N ASP A 98 2.76 -28.00 6.15
CA ASP A 98 2.60 -29.46 5.95
C ASP A 98 2.26 -29.85 4.49
N GLY A 99 2.12 -28.86 3.60
CA GLY A 99 1.81 -29.06 2.18
C GLY A 99 0.32 -29.19 1.87
N SER A 100 -0.58 -29.14 2.86
CA SER A 100 -2.01 -29.09 2.63
C SER A 100 -2.44 -27.74 2.01
N GLU A 101 -3.48 -27.75 1.18
CA GLU A 101 -4.07 -26.51 0.65
C GLU A 101 -4.71 -25.72 1.81
N ARG A 102 -4.23 -24.48 2.02
CA ARG A 102 -4.75 -23.55 3.04
C ARG A 102 -5.92 -22.75 2.49
N THR A 103 -5.75 -22.21 1.30
CA THR A 103 -6.77 -21.44 0.57
C THR A 103 -6.36 -21.30 -0.90
N ARG A 104 -7.26 -20.71 -1.69
CA ARG A 104 -7.07 -20.48 -3.12
C ARG A 104 -7.68 -19.14 -3.50
N PHE A 105 -6.95 -18.39 -4.33
CA PHE A 105 -7.45 -17.19 -4.97
C PHE A 105 -7.62 -17.45 -6.46
N THR A 106 -8.79 -17.14 -7.02
CA THR A 106 -9.02 -17.18 -8.47
C THR A 106 -8.94 -15.77 -9.02
N PHE A 107 -8.12 -15.57 -10.05
CA PHE A 107 -7.92 -14.24 -10.63
C PHE A 107 -8.46 -14.15 -12.05
N PRO A 108 -9.03 -13.01 -12.47
CA PRO A 108 -9.52 -12.87 -13.82
C PRO A 108 -8.37 -12.80 -14.83
N ARG A 109 -8.53 -13.52 -15.94
CA ARG A 109 -7.64 -13.41 -17.10
C ARG A 109 -8.05 -12.24 -17.99
N GLN A 110 -7.07 -11.44 -18.43
CA GLN A 110 -7.31 -10.36 -19.39
C GLN A 110 -7.97 -10.89 -20.67
N ARG A 111 -9.06 -10.27 -21.11
CA ARG A 111 -9.81 -10.70 -22.31
C ARG A 111 -9.09 -10.39 -23.63
N ARG A 112 -8.19 -9.41 -23.63
CA ARG A 112 -7.47 -8.90 -24.81
C ARG A 112 -6.00 -8.66 -24.48
N GLY A 113 -5.20 -8.38 -25.49
CA GLY A 113 -3.76 -8.16 -25.33
C GLY A 113 -3.03 -9.44 -24.92
N ARG A 114 -2.17 -9.34 -23.92
CA ARG A 114 -1.31 -10.45 -23.47
C ARG A 114 -2.05 -11.57 -22.72
N ARG A 115 -3.34 -11.39 -22.42
CA ARG A 115 -4.17 -12.37 -21.70
C ARG A 115 -3.57 -12.80 -20.35
N LEU A 116 -2.99 -11.86 -19.62
CA LEU A 116 -2.35 -12.12 -18.33
C LEU A 116 -3.38 -12.40 -17.23
N CYS A 117 -2.99 -13.27 -16.30
CA CYS A 117 -3.63 -13.54 -15.02
C CYS A 117 -2.57 -13.43 -13.91
N LEU A 118 -2.93 -13.02 -12.68
CA LEU A 118 -1.96 -12.94 -11.58
C LEU A 118 -1.33 -14.30 -11.24
N ALA A 119 -2.07 -15.39 -11.43
CA ALA A 119 -1.55 -16.75 -11.26
C ALA A 119 -0.37 -17.08 -12.20
N ASP A 120 -0.28 -16.42 -13.37
CA ASP A 120 0.78 -16.66 -14.36
C ASP A 120 2.18 -16.27 -13.83
N PHE A 121 2.26 -15.49 -12.75
CA PHE A 121 3.52 -15.05 -12.15
C PHE A 121 4.09 -16.03 -11.11
N PHE A 122 3.40 -17.14 -10.83
CA PHE A 122 3.83 -18.15 -9.86
C PHE A 122 4.14 -19.50 -10.55
N ARG A 123 5.03 -20.29 -9.96
CA ARG A 123 5.31 -21.67 -10.44
C ARG A 123 4.04 -22.51 -10.56
N PRO A 124 3.83 -23.22 -11.68
CA PRO A 124 2.66 -24.07 -11.84
C PRO A 124 2.76 -25.34 -10.98
N GLU A 125 1.64 -25.82 -10.45
CA GLU A 125 1.56 -26.99 -9.58
C GLU A 125 2.22 -28.23 -10.20
N GLU A 126 2.06 -28.41 -11.51
CA GLU A 126 2.66 -29.50 -12.30
C GLU A 126 4.19 -29.47 -12.37
N SER A 127 4.84 -28.33 -12.06
CA SER A 127 6.30 -28.25 -12.01
C SER A 127 6.91 -29.00 -10.83
N GLY A 128 6.10 -29.33 -9.81
CA GLY A 128 6.57 -29.94 -8.56
C GLY A 128 7.32 -28.98 -7.62
N GLU A 129 7.57 -27.74 -8.04
CA GLU A 129 8.21 -26.69 -7.24
C GLU A 129 7.14 -25.71 -6.70
N LYS A 130 7.19 -25.39 -5.41
CA LYS A 130 6.34 -24.35 -4.80
C LYS A 130 7.07 -23.00 -4.87
N ASP A 131 6.35 -21.97 -5.29
CA ASP A 131 6.79 -20.58 -5.24
C ASP A 131 6.41 -19.92 -3.89
N VAL A 132 6.63 -18.62 -3.77
CA VAL A 132 6.34 -17.85 -2.55
C VAL A 132 5.38 -16.72 -2.85
N VAL A 133 4.27 -16.63 -2.11
CA VAL A 133 3.40 -15.45 -2.07
C VAL A 133 3.61 -14.68 -0.77
N GLY A 134 3.79 -13.37 -0.89
CA GLY A 134 3.75 -12.43 0.23
C GLY A 134 2.36 -11.82 0.35
N LEU A 135 1.81 -11.80 1.55
CA LEU A 135 0.52 -11.18 1.86
C LEU A 135 0.70 -10.14 2.97
N GLN A 136 -0.01 -9.02 2.89
CA GLN A 136 0.03 -7.99 3.93
C GLN A 136 -1.31 -7.29 4.12
N VAL A 137 -1.53 -6.80 5.35
CA VAL A 137 -2.61 -5.92 5.75
C VAL A 137 -2.01 -4.83 6.63
N VAL A 138 -2.32 -3.57 6.34
CA VAL A 138 -1.85 -2.41 7.10
C VAL A 138 -3.02 -1.63 7.68
N THR A 139 -2.79 -0.91 8.77
CA THR A 139 -3.80 -0.01 9.36
C THR A 139 -3.12 1.17 10.05
N MET A 140 -3.82 2.32 10.09
CA MET A 140 -3.46 3.49 10.90
C MET A 140 -4.11 3.47 12.28
N GLY A 141 -4.90 2.44 12.59
CA GLY A 141 -5.68 2.35 13.83
C GLY A 141 -7.06 2.99 13.76
N ASN A 142 -7.80 2.89 14.86
CA ASN A 142 -9.16 3.44 14.94
C ASN A 142 -9.14 4.90 15.38
N ARG A 143 -8.14 5.31 16.16
CA ARG A 143 -8.06 6.66 16.76
C ARG A 143 -8.13 7.79 15.75
N ILE A 144 -7.42 7.68 14.62
CA ILE A 144 -7.46 8.69 13.56
C ILE A 144 -8.86 8.80 12.92
N SER A 145 -9.58 7.68 12.80
CA SER A 145 -10.96 7.67 12.30
C SER A 145 -11.94 8.26 13.30
N GLU A 146 -11.77 7.98 14.60
CA GLU A 146 -12.54 8.62 15.68
C GLU A 146 -12.35 10.13 15.66
N ALA A 147 -11.10 10.61 15.60
CA ALA A 147 -10.79 12.04 15.53
C ALA A 147 -11.37 12.72 14.28
N ALA A 148 -11.33 12.04 13.12
CA ALA A 148 -11.98 12.54 11.91
C ALA A 148 -13.50 12.66 12.12
N ASN A 149 -14.14 11.64 12.70
CA ASN A 149 -15.58 11.66 12.96
C ASN A 149 -16.00 12.75 13.96
N GLU A 150 -15.15 13.08 14.95
CA GLU A 150 -15.38 14.21 15.85
C GLU A 150 -15.37 15.55 15.09
N LEU A 151 -14.43 15.75 14.16
CA LEU A 151 -14.39 16.93 13.28
C LEU A 151 -15.65 17.01 12.41
N PHE A 152 -16.10 15.87 11.88
CA PHE A 152 -17.33 15.80 11.10
C PHE A 152 -18.55 16.20 11.94
N ALA A 153 -18.69 15.64 13.15
CA ALA A 153 -19.78 15.96 14.07
C ALA A 153 -19.77 17.43 14.51
N ALA A 154 -18.59 18.06 14.57
CA ALA A 154 -18.41 19.47 14.85
C ALA A 154 -18.66 20.39 13.64
N ASN A 155 -19.10 19.86 12.49
CA ASN A 155 -19.22 20.59 11.21
C ASN A 155 -17.89 21.18 10.68
N ALA A 156 -16.74 20.67 11.14
CA ALA A 156 -15.42 21.05 10.66
C ALA A 156 -15.04 20.26 9.38
N TYR A 157 -15.86 20.40 8.33
CA TYR A 157 -15.79 19.53 7.15
C TYR A 157 -14.46 19.56 6.40
N ARG A 158 -13.83 20.73 6.30
CA ARG A 158 -12.50 20.84 5.69
C ARG A 158 -11.47 20.03 6.47
N ASP A 159 -11.44 20.20 7.79
CA ASP A 159 -10.51 19.50 8.66
C ASP A 159 -10.75 17.99 8.64
N TYR A 160 -12.02 17.58 8.65
CA TYR A 160 -12.42 16.18 8.49
C TYR A 160 -11.87 15.58 7.19
N LEU A 161 -12.15 16.21 6.05
CA LEU A 161 -11.71 15.70 4.74
C LEU A 161 -10.19 15.64 4.65
N GLU A 162 -9.50 16.64 5.20
CA GLU A 162 -8.04 16.66 5.17
C GLU A 162 -7.43 15.58 6.06
N LEU A 163 -7.92 15.39 7.28
CA LEU A 163 -7.45 14.35 8.21
C LEU A 163 -7.75 12.94 7.66
N HIS A 164 -8.96 12.73 7.15
CA HIS A 164 -9.33 11.46 6.53
C HIS A 164 -8.45 11.17 5.30
N GLY A 165 -8.29 12.15 4.42
CA GLY A 165 -7.42 12.05 3.25
C GLY A 165 -5.97 11.71 3.60
N LEU A 166 -5.45 12.37 4.65
CA LEU A 166 -4.12 12.08 5.17
C LEU A 166 -4.03 10.66 5.76
N SER A 167 -5.06 10.19 6.48
CA SER A 167 -5.08 8.83 7.02
C SER A 167 -4.98 7.76 5.93
N VAL A 168 -5.67 7.98 4.79
CA VAL A 168 -5.63 7.07 3.63
C VAL A 168 -4.23 7.06 3.02
N GLN A 169 -3.64 8.24 2.80
CA GLN A 169 -2.31 8.32 2.20
C GLN A 169 -1.21 7.80 3.12
N LEU A 170 -1.33 7.95 4.44
CA LEU A 170 -0.41 7.35 5.40
C LEU A 170 -0.53 5.82 5.44
N ALA A 171 -1.74 5.26 5.25
CA ALA A 171 -1.92 3.83 5.10
C ALA A 171 -1.26 3.29 3.81
N GLU A 172 -1.40 4.00 2.69
CA GLU A 172 -0.70 3.66 1.44
C GLU A 172 0.82 3.76 1.58
N ALA A 173 1.30 4.83 2.24
CA ALA A 173 2.72 5.01 2.52
C ALA A 173 3.28 3.87 3.39
N LEU A 174 2.53 3.43 4.41
CA LEU A 174 2.90 2.26 5.21
C LEU A 174 2.90 0.97 4.37
N ALA A 175 1.92 0.78 3.48
CA ALA A 175 1.88 -0.37 2.59
C ALA A 175 3.07 -0.42 1.63
N GLU A 176 3.51 0.73 1.10
CA GLU A 176 4.66 0.81 0.19
C GLU A 176 5.99 0.63 0.93
N PHE A 177 6.15 1.30 2.08
CA PHE A 177 7.29 1.10 2.97
C PHE A 177 7.45 -0.38 3.34
N TRP A 178 6.35 -1.05 3.69
CA TRP A 178 6.38 -2.46 4.03
C TRP A 178 6.64 -3.36 2.83
N HIS A 179 6.15 -2.98 1.65
CA HIS A 179 6.45 -3.69 0.42
C HIS A 179 7.95 -3.63 0.05
N ALA A 180 8.61 -2.49 0.27
CA ALA A 180 10.06 -2.38 0.11
C ALA A 180 10.81 -3.31 1.06
N ARG A 181 10.37 -3.39 2.32
CA ARG A 181 10.88 -4.36 3.28
C ARG A 181 10.68 -5.80 2.81
N VAL A 182 9.50 -6.15 2.28
CA VAL A 182 9.22 -7.48 1.73
C VAL A 182 10.18 -7.82 0.59
N ARG A 183 10.45 -6.89 -0.33
CA ARG A 183 11.43 -7.09 -1.41
C ARG A 183 12.84 -7.30 -0.87
N TYR A 184 13.26 -6.51 0.12
CA TYR A 184 14.53 -6.68 0.81
C TYR A 184 14.65 -8.08 1.45
N GLU A 185 13.64 -8.49 2.20
CA GLU A 185 13.58 -9.80 2.87
C GLU A 185 13.60 -10.98 1.90
N LEU A 186 13.07 -10.82 0.68
CA LEU A 186 13.13 -11.82 -0.40
C LEU A 186 14.41 -11.75 -1.25
N GLY A 187 15.35 -10.85 -0.92
CA GLY A 187 16.64 -10.72 -1.60
C GLY A 187 16.61 -9.89 -2.89
N PHE A 188 15.59 -9.04 -3.06
CA PHE A 188 15.45 -8.14 -4.22
C PHE A 188 15.69 -6.66 -3.87
N GLY A 189 16.03 -6.34 -2.62
CA GLY A 189 16.22 -4.96 -2.17
C GLY A 189 17.35 -4.22 -2.91
N ASP A 190 18.36 -4.94 -3.40
CA ASP A 190 19.45 -4.34 -4.20
C ASP A 190 19.00 -3.88 -5.59
N GLU A 191 17.81 -4.30 -6.05
CA GLU A 191 17.19 -3.88 -7.31
C GLU A 191 16.30 -2.64 -7.15
N ASP A 192 16.09 -2.15 -5.91
CA ASP A 192 15.24 -0.99 -5.66
C ASP A 192 15.92 0.32 -6.14
N PRO A 193 15.15 1.25 -6.75
CA PRO A 193 15.68 2.56 -7.10
C PRO A 193 16.08 3.37 -5.87
N GLN A 194 17.13 4.18 -6.03
CA GLN A 194 17.58 5.10 -4.97
C GLN A 194 16.68 6.32 -4.81
N ASP A 195 15.98 6.74 -5.88
CA ASP A 195 15.05 7.86 -5.86
C ASP A 195 13.64 7.38 -5.50
N VAL A 196 13.03 8.00 -4.48
CA VAL A 196 11.66 7.73 -4.05
C VAL A 196 10.63 7.99 -5.17
N ARG A 197 10.92 8.90 -6.10
CA ARG A 197 10.05 9.15 -7.26
C ARG A 197 9.99 7.95 -8.20
N ASP A 198 11.11 7.26 -8.35
CA ASP A 198 11.18 6.04 -9.17
C ASP A 198 10.50 4.87 -8.46
N MET A 199 10.48 4.89 -7.12
CA MET A 199 9.69 3.97 -6.31
C MET A 199 8.19 4.18 -6.53
N PHE A 200 7.69 5.43 -6.50
CA PHE A 200 6.30 5.74 -6.85
C PHE A 200 5.95 5.43 -8.32
N ALA A 201 6.93 5.52 -9.22
CA ALA A 201 6.77 5.12 -10.61
C ALA A 201 6.84 3.60 -10.83
N LEU A 202 6.84 2.80 -9.76
CA LEU A 202 6.86 1.33 -9.77
C LEU A 202 8.07 0.75 -10.52
N LYS A 203 9.23 1.43 -10.48
CA LYS A 203 10.46 0.98 -11.17
C LYS A 203 11.27 -0.07 -10.40
N TYR A 204 10.66 -0.71 -9.41
CA TYR A 204 11.24 -1.83 -8.68
C TYR A 204 10.79 -3.18 -9.25
N ARG A 205 11.45 -4.26 -8.84
CA ARG A 205 11.03 -5.61 -9.20
C ARG A 205 9.84 -6.08 -8.37
N GLY A 206 8.86 -6.68 -9.05
CA GLY A 206 7.65 -7.22 -8.42
C GLY A 206 6.51 -6.21 -8.41
N ALA A 207 5.37 -6.61 -7.84
CA ALA A 207 4.18 -5.77 -7.77
C ALA A 207 3.36 -6.16 -6.54
N ARG A 208 2.64 -5.17 -5.99
CA ARG A 208 1.66 -5.37 -4.92
C ARG A 208 0.27 -5.12 -5.50
N PHE A 209 -0.61 -6.11 -5.37
CA PHE A 209 -2.00 -6.00 -5.77
C PHE A 209 -2.89 -6.06 -4.53
N SER A 210 -3.97 -5.27 -4.55
CA SER A 210 -4.96 -5.25 -3.49
C SER A 210 -6.28 -5.80 -4.03
N LEU A 211 -6.92 -6.68 -3.27
CA LEU A 211 -8.25 -7.19 -3.61
C LEU A 211 -9.24 -6.03 -3.75
N GLY A 212 -10.16 -6.14 -4.70
CA GLY A 212 -11.08 -5.06 -5.11
C GLY A 212 -10.54 -4.16 -6.23
N TYR A 213 -9.26 -4.30 -6.62
CA TYR A 213 -8.68 -3.55 -7.74
C TYR A 213 -8.74 -4.34 -9.04
N GLY A 214 -8.52 -3.69 -10.19
CA GLY A 214 -8.76 -4.28 -11.52
C GLY A 214 -8.06 -5.61 -11.82
N ALA A 215 -6.94 -5.93 -11.16
CA ALA A 215 -6.23 -7.21 -11.33
C ALA A 215 -6.82 -8.36 -10.46
N CYS A 216 -7.52 -8.03 -9.38
CA CYS A 216 -8.18 -8.97 -8.47
C CYS A 216 -9.46 -8.30 -7.91
N PRO A 217 -10.49 -8.09 -8.75
CA PRO A 217 -11.65 -7.27 -8.43
C PRO A 217 -12.61 -7.94 -7.45
N GLU A 218 -12.54 -9.25 -7.32
CA GLU A 218 -13.35 -10.03 -6.39
C GLU A 218 -12.85 -9.82 -4.94
N LEU A 219 -13.79 -9.52 -4.04
CA LEU A 219 -13.55 -9.32 -2.61
C LEU A 219 -14.03 -10.51 -1.77
N GLU A 220 -14.68 -11.49 -2.39
CA GLU A 220 -15.28 -12.68 -1.78
C GLU A 220 -14.41 -13.93 -1.91
#